data_AF-A0AAN7XRA7-F1
#
_entry.id   AF-A0AAN7XRA7-F1
#
_cell.length_a   1.000
_cell.length_b   1.000
_cell.length_c   1.000
_cell.angle_alpha   90.00
_cell.angle_beta   90.00
_cell.angle_gamma   90.00
#
_symmetry.space_group_name_H-M   'P 1'
#
loop_
_entity.id
_entity.type
_entity.pdbx_description
1 polymer ?
#
loop_
_entity_poly.entity_id
_entity_poly.type
_entity_poly.pdbx_seq_one_letter_code
_entity_poly.pdbx_strand_id
1 'polypeptide(L)'
;MTAEQKLKNCNDVRAAYSSKGFNVNDVPNKGANGALLKVCPQGFSCCTVEMEEKLSQQSHTEIKAPVSRLSTNLQSTFRQRHDHFDKFFRELLKNAEVSLHNMFVRTYGMMYVQNAELFKNFFEALTRYYVSGSAAVNLDSMLSDFWADLLERMFRLVNVQYEFSDAYMECVSRHTEQLQPFGDVPRKLRIQLTRAFVAARTFVRGLTLMPDVVNKVSTVSASPSCVQAAMKMLYCPYCSGQVALKPCQNYCLNVLRGCLANQADLDTEWNNFLDAMLSLAERLEGPFNFESVMDPIDVKISEAIMNMQENSMQVSQKVFQGCGQPKPTMAFRTKRSIKDTGFNGRFRPYSPDARPTTAAGTSLDRLTTDVKKKLKHAKKFWSTLPETVCAGERIAPGDECWNGTAKSRYESAVIGNGLANQGSNPDVDVDITKPDIVIRSQIAALKEMTSWLKAAHSGNDISLGIDEEASGGEESGSGCDSPSCDTDDIYFSTPPNPGNPQVPKLAKDRSNRGMASQGSMALALCGLALALLAPHLR
;
A
#
# COMPACT_ATOMS: atom_id res chain seq x y z
N MET A 1 -47.71 -49.10 24.88
CA MET A 1 -46.79 -49.07 23.72
C MET A 1 -45.43 -48.63 24.22
N THR A 2 -44.45 -49.53 24.18
CA THR A 2 -43.13 -49.39 24.80
C THR A 2 -42.21 -48.45 24.03
N ALA A 3 -41.33 -47.75 24.74
CA ALA A 3 -40.48 -46.66 24.27
C ALA A 3 -39.46 -47.05 23.18
N GLU A 4 -39.29 -48.34 22.87
CA GLU A 4 -38.34 -48.84 21.86
C GLU A 4 -38.85 -48.83 20.42
N GLN A 5 -40.15 -48.64 20.16
CA GLN A 5 -40.69 -48.59 18.78
C GLN A 5 -40.74 -47.20 18.16
N LYS A 6 -40.49 -46.12 18.94
CA LYS A 6 -40.27 -44.77 18.42
C LYS A 6 -38.86 -44.56 17.82
N LEU A 7 -37.97 -45.56 17.91
CA LEU A 7 -36.53 -45.37 17.78
C LEU A 7 -35.94 -45.21 16.35
N LYS A 8 -36.70 -45.24 15.25
CA LYS A 8 -36.09 -45.36 13.89
C LYS A 8 -36.81 -44.65 12.73
N ASN A 9 -37.61 -43.62 12.96
CA ASN A 9 -38.29 -42.91 11.85
C ASN A 9 -37.46 -41.68 11.38
N CYS A 10 -37.23 -41.55 10.08
CA CYS A 10 -36.41 -40.49 9.47
C CYS A 10 -37.23 -39.33 8.88
N ASN A 11 -38.48 -39.16 9.32
CA ASN A 11 -39.38 -38.13 8.78
C ASN A 11 -38.87 -36.69 8.98
N ASP A 12 -38.27 -36.39 10.13
CA ASP A 12 -37.72 -35.04 10.39
C ASP A 12 -36.52 -34.75 9.50
N VAL A 13 -35.67 -35.77 9.29
CA VAL A 13 -34.55 -35.73 8.34
C VAL A 13 -35.06 -35.52 6.93
N ARG A 14 -36.15 -36.20 6.55
CA ARG A 14 -36.78 -36.05 5.24
C ARG A 14 -37.29 -34.64 4.99
N ALA A 15 -37.97 -34.04 5.97
CA ALA A 15 -38.43 -32.66 5.86
C ALA A 15 -37.26 -31.68 5.76
N ALA A 16 -36.23 -31.85 6.61
CA ALA A 16 -35.05 -30.99 6.61
C ALA A 16 -34.22 -31.13 5.33
N TYR A 17 -34.04 -32.34 4.81
CA TYR A 17 -33.34 -32.62 3.54
C TYR A 17 -34.08 -32.02 2.34
N SER A 18 -35.41 -32.13 2.31
CA SER A 18 -36.25 -31.49 1.29
C SER A 18 -36.19 -29.96 1.35
N SER A 19 -36.14 -29.37 2.55
CA SER A 19 -36.01 -27.91 2.72
C SER A 19 -34.72 -27.32 2.12
N LYS A 20 -33.70 -28.18 1.93
CA LYS A 20 -32.43 -27.83 1.27
C LYS A 20 -32.48 -28.01 -0.26
N GLY A 21 -33.62 -28.43 -0.81
CA GLY A 21 -33.82 -28.62 -2.25
C GLY A 21 -33.42 -29.99 -2.77
N PHE A 22 -33.15 -30.97 -1.90
CA PHE A 22 -32.81 -32.33 -2.31
C PHE A 22 -34.05 -33.23 -2.48
N ASN A 23 -33.87 -34.35 -3.20
CA ASN A 23 -34.93 -35.30 -3.48
C ASN A 23 -35.32 -36.08 -2.22
N VAL A 24 -36.60 -36.00 -1.86
CA VAL A 24 -37.22 -36.67 -0.71
C VAL A 24 -37.05 -38.20 -0.76
N ASN A 25 -36.97 -38.76 -1.98
CA ASN A 25 -36.86 -40.19 -2.23
C ASN A 25 -35.49 -40.77 -1.85
N ASP A 26 -34.46 -39.92 -1.73
CA ASP A 26 -33.13 -40.35 -1.31
C ASP A 26 -33.14 -40.77 0.18
N VAL A 27 -34.12 -40.27 0.95
CA VAL A 27 -34.19 -40.44 2.41
C VAL A 27 -34.90 -41.75 2.77
N PRO A 28 -34.23 -42.69 3.48
CA PRO A 28 -34.83 -43.96 3.86
C PRO A 28 -36.02 -43.76 4.81
N ASN A 29 -37.06 -44.59 4.68
CA ASN A 29 -38.25 -44.54 5.54
C ASN A 29 -37.95 -44.89 7.01
N LYS A 30 -37.00 -45.81 7.22
CA LYS A 30 -36.53 -46.21 8.54
C LYS A 30 -35.01 -46.12 8.57
N GLY A 31 -34.46 -45.64 9.67
CA GLY A 31 -33.01 -45.54 9.80
C GLY A 31 -32.36 -46.92 9.84
N ALA A 32 -31.18 -47.01 9.24
CA ALA A 32 -30.38 -48.21 9.10
C ALA A 32 -29.07 -48.09 9.89
N ASN A 33 -28.21 -49.09 9.79
CA ASN A 33 -26.86 -49.01 10.34
C ASN A 33 -25.97 -48.21 9.36
N GLY A 34 -25.34 -47.14 9.85
CA GLY A 34 -24.44 -46.25 9.13
C GLY A 34 -23.01 -46.77 8.98
N ALA A 35 -22.77 -48.08 9.07
CA ALA A 35 -21.42 -48.66 8.96
C ALA A 35 -20.69 -48.34 7.63
N LEU A 36 -21.45 -48.01 6.57
CA LEU A 36 -20.91 -47.64 5.26
C LEU A 36 -20.60 -46.14 5.11
N LEU A 37 -20.93 -45.32 6.10
CA LEU A 37 -20.69 -43.88 6.09
C LEU A 37 -19.21 -43.58 6.35
N LYS A 38 -18.66 -42.61 5.63
CA LYS A 38 -17.23 -42.28 5.68
C LYS A 38 -16.91 -41.20 6.70
N VAL A 39 -17.86 -40.31 7.00
CA VAL A 39 -17.63 -39.11 7.81
C VAL A 39 -18.41 -39.18 9.12
N CYS A 40 -19.68 -39.56 9.07
CA CYS A 40 -20.54 -39.56 10.25
C CYS A 40 -20.25 -40.74 11.21
N PRO A 41 -20.52 -40.59 12.53
CA PRO A 41 -20.31 -41.65 13.50
C PRO A 41 -21.04 -42.95 13.11
N GLN A 42 -20.36 -44.08 13.31
CA GLN A 42 -20.93 -45.41 13.04
C GLN A 42 -22.02 -45.73 14.07
N GLY A 43 -23.21 -46.11 13.60
CA GLY A 43 -24.36 -46.38 14.47
C GLY A 43 -25.70 -46.27 13.73
N PHE A 44 -26.76 -45.91 14.44
CA PHE A 44 -28.05 -45.61 13.81
C PHE A 44 -27.92 -44.38 12.89
N SER A 45 -28.37 -44.50 11.63
CA SER A 45 -28.34 -43.41 10.66
C SER A 45 -29.57 -43.37 9.75
N CYS A 46 -30.02 -42.16 9.46
CA CYS A 46 -31.03 -41.81 8.47
C CYS A 46 -30.43 -41.35 7.12
N CYS A 47 -29.11 -41.43 6.95
CA CYS A 47 -28.42 -41.07 5.71
C CYS A 47 -27.93 -42.31 4.96
N THR A 48 -28.04 -42.27 3.64
CA THR A 48 -27.31 -43.16 2.72
C THR A 48 -25.94 -42.56 2.37
N VAL A 49 -25.07 -43.34 1.73
CA VAL A 49 -23.77 -42.84 1.22
C VAL A 49 -23.96 -41.70 0.22
N GLU A 50 -24.97 -41.80 -0.65
CA GLU A 50 -25.30 -40.75 -1.62
C GLU A 50 -25.80 -39.47 -0.94
N MET A 51 -26.62 -39.60 0.11
CA MET A 51 -27.02 -38.45 0.93
C MET A 51 -25.82 -37.82 1.63
N GLU A 52 -24.90 -38.62 2.17
CA GLU A 52 -23.70 -38.13 2.84
C GLU A 52 -22.83 -37.32 1.87
N GLU A 53 -22.68 -37.77 0.62
CA GLU A 53 -21.94 -37.05 -0.42
C GLU A 53 -22.62 -35.73 -0.81
N LYS A 54 -23.93 -35.74 -1.06
CA LYS A 54 -24.72 -34.53 -1.38
C LYS A 54 -24.67 -33.50 -0.26
N LEU A 55 -24.85 -33.94 0.99
CA LEU A 55 -24.77 -33.08 2.18
C LEU A 55 -23.34 -32.56 2.39
N SER A 56 -22.32 -33.36 2.08
CA SER A 56 -20.93 -32.92 2.16
C SER A 56 -20.65 -31.74 1.23
N GLN A 57 -21.10 -31.82 -0.04
CA GLN A 57 -20.98 -30.70 -0.99
C GLN A 57 -21.78 -29.46 -0.53
N GLN A 58 -22.96 -29.66 0.03
CA GLN A 58 -23.76 -28.58 0.61
C GLN A 58 -23.03 -27.92 1.78
N SER A 59 -22.42 -28.70 2.67
CA SER A 59 -21.76 -28.18 3.88
C SER A 59 -20.56 -27.31 3.52
N HIS A 60 -19.80 -27.73 2.51
CA HIS A 60 -18.70 -26.95 1.95
C HIS A 60 -19.19 -25.61 1.40
N THR A 61 -20.31 -25.60 0.67
CA THR A 61 -20.90 -24.37 0.14
C THR A 61 -21.40 -23.45 1.25
N GLU A 62 -22.05 -23.98 2.29
CA GLU A 62 -22.59 -23.22 3.42
C GLU A 62 -21.50 -22.60 4.31
N ILE A 63 -20.34 -23.26 4.45
CA ILE A 63 -19.19 -22.70 5.18
C ILE A 63 -18.39 -21.71 4.34
N LYS A 64 -18.32 -21.91 3.02
CA LYS A 64 -17.63 -20.99 2.10
C LYS A 64 -18.39 -19.68 1.89
N ALA A 65 -19.72 -19.72 1.77
CA ALA A 65 -20.54 -18.55 1.44
C ALA A 65 -20.35 -17.33 2.37
N PRO A 66 -20.28 -17.48 3.71
CA PRO A 66 -20.07 -16.37 4.64
C PRO A 66 -18.69 -15.73 4.47
N VAL A 67 -17.64 -16.55 4.32
CA VAL A 67 -16.27 -16.09 4.09
C VAL A 67 -16.17 -15.34 2.76
N SER A 68 -16.80 -15.88 1.71
CA SER A 68 -16.90 -15.24 0.41
C SER A 68 -17.60 -13.87 0.51
N ARG A 69 -18.77 -13.81 1.17
CA ARG A 69 -19.51 -12.55 1.36
C ARG A 69 -18.70 -11.49 2.11
N LEU A 70 -18.02 -11.86 3.19
CA LEU A 70 -17.15 -10.95 3.95
C LEU A 70 -15.99 -10.45 3.08
N SER A 71 -15.39 -11.34 2.29
CA SER A 71 -14.30 -11.03 1.36
C SER A 71 -14.76 -10.08 0.24
N THR A 72 -15.91 -10.32 -0.39
CA THR A 72 -16.48 -9.46 -1.44
C THR A 72 -16.81 -8.07 -0.91
N ASN A 73 -17.36 -7.97 0.31
CA ASN A 73 -17.63 -6.68 0.95
C ASN A 73 -16.35 -5.88 1.21
N LEU A 74 -15.29 -6.56 1.67
CA LEU A 74 -13.97 -5.95 1.87
C LEU A 74 -13.39 -5.45 0.55
N GLN A 75 -13.43 -6.29 -0.50
CA GLN A 75 -12.98 -5.91 -1.85
C GLN A 75 -13.73 -4.68 -2.38
N SER A 76 -15.06 -4.70 -2.33
CA SER A 76 -15.89 -3.59 -2.81
C SER A 76 -15.60 -2.29 -2.07
N THR A 77 -15.43 -2.36 -0.75
CA THR A 77 -15.07 -1.20 0.08
C THR A 77 -13.77 -0.57 -0.39
N PHE A 78 -12.70 -1.35 -0.54
CA PHE A 78 -11.38 -0.81 -0.88
C PHE A 78 -11.22 -0.45 -2.36
N ARG A 79 -11.92 -1.13 -3.29
CA ARG A 79 -12.04 -0.68 -4.70
C ARG A 79 -12.67 0.72 -4.77
N GLN A 80 -13.78 0.94 -4.08
CA GLN A 80 -14.43 2.25 -4.07
C GLN A 80 -13.52 3.34 -3.49
N ARG A 81 -12.74 3.03 -2.44
CA ARG A 81 -11.79 3.99 -1.85
C ARG A 81 -10.63 4.30 -2.79
N HIS A 82 -10.05 3.28 -3.39
CA HIS A 82 -9.04 3.45 -4.44
C HIS A 82 -9.54 4.41 -5.53
N ASP A 83 -10.71 4.13 -6.13
CA ASP A 83 -11.24 4.91 -7.25
C ASP A 83 -11.49 6.37 -6.85
N HIS A 84 -11.93 6.60 -5.61
CA HIS A 84 -12.18 7.95 -5.11
C HIS A 84 -10.89 8.75 -4.89
N PHE A 85 -9.86 8.13 -4.30
CA PHE A 85 -8.54 8.78 -4.15
C PHE A 85 -7.87 9.03 -5.49
N ASP A 86 -7.90 8.04 -6.41
CA ASP A 86 -7.28 8.19 -7.72
C ASP A 86 -7.93 9.31 -8.52
N LYS A 87 -9.27 9.36 -8.54
CA LYS A 87 -10.02 10.44 -9.17
C LYS A 87 -9.70 11.79 -8.54
N PHE A 88 -9.66 11.88 -7.21
CA PHE A 88 -9.38 13.12 -6.49
C PHE A 88 -8.01 13.71 -6.86
N PHE A 89 -6.93 12.91 -6.82
CA PHE A 89 -5.59 13.41 -7.16
C PHE A 89 -5.46 13.83 -8.63
N ARG A 90 -6.10 13.10 -9.56
CA ARG A 90 -6.15 13.48 -10.98
C ARG A 90 -6.90 14.79 -11.20
N GLU A 91 -8.01 14.99 -10.50
CA GLU A 91 -8.78 16.24 -10.59
C GLU A 91 -7.99 17.42 -10.04
N LEU A 92 -7.26 17.25 -8.91
CA LEU A 92 -6.37 18.30 -8.39
C LEU A 92 -5.28 18.68 -9.40
N LEU A 93 -4.64 17.70 -10.05
CA LEU A 93 -3.63 17.97 -11.08
C LEU A 93 -4.21 18.78 -12.25
N LYS A 94 -5.37 18.35 -12.76
CA LYS A 94 -6.06 19.04 -13.86
C LYS A 94 -6.51 20.45 -13.45
N ASN A 95 -7.03 20.61 -12.24
CA ASN A 95 -7.47 21.91 -11.74
C ASN A 95 -6.29 22.87 -11.55
N ALA A 96 -5.14 22.38 -11.07
CA ALA A 96 -3.93 23.16 -10.93
C ALA A 96 -3.40 23.64 -12.30
N GLU A 97 -3.43 22.78 -13.33
CA GLU A 97 -3.07 23.16 -14.71
C GLU A 97 -3.98 24.29 -15.24
N VAL A 98 -5.30 24.13 -15.09
CA VAL A 98 -6.29 25.11 -15.53
C VAL A 98 -6.16 26.43 -14.74
N SER A 99 -5.92 26.34 -13.42
CA SER A 99 -5.69 27.51 -12.57
C SER A 99 -4.46 28.29 -13.02
N LEU A 100 -3.34 27.59 -13.24
CA LEU A 100 -2.11 28.20 -13.74
C LEU A 100 -2.36 28.90 -15.09
N HIS A 101 -3.01 28.22 -16.03
CA HIS A 101 -3.30 28.80 -17.34
C HIS A 101 -4.13 30.09 -17.22
N ASN A 102 -5.25 30.04 -16.49
CA ASN A 102 -6.13 31.18 -16.32
C ASN A 102 -5.45 32.35 -15.62
N MET A 103 -4.68 32.07 -14.56
CA MET A 103 -3.93 33.09 -13.83
C MET A 103 -2.85 33.70 -14.73
N PHE A 104 -2.08 32.88 -15.45
CA PHE A 104 -0.94 33.36 -16.24
C PHE A 104 -1.38 34.11 -17.51
N VAL A 105 -2.48 33.73 -18.16
CA VAL A 105 -3.07 34.54 -19.25
C VAL A 105 -3.44 35.93 -18.75
N ARG A 106 -4.02 36.05 -17.55
CA ARG A 106 -4.41 37.34 -16.96
C ARG A 106 -3.21 38.18 -16.49
N THR A 107 -2.21 37.53 -15.90
CA THR A 107 -1.04 38.20 -15.30
C THR A 107 0.03 38.55 -16.34
N TYR A 108 0.35 37.63 -17.26
CA TYR A 108 1.46 37.76 -18.21
C TYR A 108 1.02 37.93 -19.67
N GLY A 109 -0.25 37.70 -19.99
CA GLY A 109 -0.80 37.92 -21.32
C GLY A 109 -0.10 37.09 -22.41
N MET A 110 0.21 37.74 -23.53
CA MET A 110 0.80 37.08 -24.70
C MET A 110 2.17 36.46 -24.44
N MET A 111 2.94 36.98 -23.48
CA MET A 111 4.25 36.43 -23.13
C MET A 111 4.12 34.99 -22.59
N TYR A 112 3.10 34.75 -21.79
CA TYR A 112 2.77 33.40 -21.36
C TYR A 112 2.21 32.56 -22.51
N VAL A 113 1.26 33.08 -23.29
CA VAL A 113 0.60 32.32 -24.37
C VAL A 113 1.64 31.77 -25.38
N GLN A 114 2.66 32.55 -25.72
CA GLN A 114 3.74 32.12 -26.61
C GLN A 114 4.66 31.03 -26.02
N ASN A 115 4.67 30.86 -24.69
CA ASN A 115 5.49 29.90 -23.97
C ASN A 115 4.66 28.86 -23.19
N ALA A 116 3.35 28.80 -23.44
CA ALA A 116 2.42 27.99 -22.66
C ALA A 116 2.72 26.49 -22.73
N GLU A 117 3.32 26.04 -23.84
CA GLU A 117 3.73 24.65 -24.06
C GLU A 117 4.67 24.12 -22.97
N LEU A 118 5.59 24.95 -22.46
CA LEU A 118 6.49 24.56 -21.36
C LEU A 118 5.71 24.10 -20.12
N PHE A 119 4.73 24.90 -19.71
CA PHE A 119 3.90 24.62 -18.53
C PHE A 119 2.95 23.44 -18.77
N LYS A 120 2.44 23.30 -20.00
CA LYS A 120 1.61 22.15 -20.38
C LYS A 120 2.40 20.85 -20.27
N ASN A 121 3.61 20.80 -20.84
CA ASN A 121 4.50 19.65 -20.78
C ASN A 121 4.87 19.29 -19.33
N PHE A 122 5.06 20.29 -18.48
CA PHE A 122 5.29 20.11 -17.04
C PHE A 122 4.13 19.38 -16.35
N PHE A 123 2.88 19.83 -16.52
CA PHE A 123 1.72 19.14 -15.94
C PHE A 123 1.45 17.76 -16.56
N GLU A 124 1.69 17.60 -17.86
CA GLU A 124 1.63 16.29 -18.51
C GLU A 124 2.66 15.31 -17.92
N ALA A 125 3.87 15.79 -17.61
CA ALA A 125 4.91 14.97 -16.99
C ALA A 125 4.60 14.64 -15.53
N LEU A 126 4.07 15.58 -14.75
CA LEU A 126 3.57 15.31 -13.39
C LEU A 126 2.45 14.26 -13.40
N THR A 127 1.52 14.38 -14.34
CA THR A 127 0.43 13.40 -14.51
C THR A 127 0.99 12.03 -14.91
N ARG A 128 1.95 11.98 -15.84
CA ARG A 128 2.63 10.73 -16.22
C ARG A 128 3.39 10.11 -15.04
N TYR A 129 4.06 10.90 -14.21
CA TYR A 129 4.71 10.39 -13.00
C TYR A 129 3.70 9.80 -12.02
N TYR A 130 2.58 10.49 -11.77
CA TYR A 130 1.52 9.97 -10.89
C TYR A 130 0.98 8.61 -11.39
N VAL A 131 0.64 8.51 -12.68
CA VAL A 131 0.05 7.29 -13.28
C VAL A 131 1.09 6.18 -13.43
N SER A 132 2.19 6.44 -14.12
CA SER A 132 3.14 5.42 -14.59
C SER A 132 4.34 5.27 -13.66
N GLY A 133 4.82 6.35 -13.06
CA GLY A 133 5.84 6.34 -11.99
C GLY A 133 7.23 6.71 -12.36
N SER A 134 8.13 6.46 -11.42
CA SER A 134 9.58 6.59 -11.56
C SER A 134 10.15 5.81 -12.74
N ALA A 135 9.57 4.63 -13.06
CA ALA A 135 9.96 3.85 -14.23
C ALA A 135 9.69 4.58 -15.57
N ALA A 136 8.74 5.51 -15.61
CA ALA A 136 8.40 6.27 -16.81
C ALA A 136 8.93 7.70 -16.80
N VAL A 137 9.05 8.31 -15.62
CA VAL A 137 9.47 9.71 -15.44
C VAL A 137 10.31 9.82 -14.18
N ASN A 138 11.55 10.29 -14.28
CA ASN A 138 12.33 10.70 -13.12
C ASN A 138 11.87 12.12 -12.71
N LEU A 139 11.27 12.24 -11.53
CA LEU A 139 10.68 13.50 -11.06
C LEU A 139 11.73 14.59 -10.83
N ASP A 140 12.90 14.25 -10.28
CA ASP A 140 13.98 15.21 -10.03
C ASP A 140 14.55 15.78 -11.33
N SER A 141 14.82 14.91 -12.32
CA SER A 141 15.26 15.33 -13.66
C SER A 141 14.21 16.21 -14.31
N MET A 142 12.95 15.78 -14.35
CA MET A 142 11.87 16.54 -14.98
C MET A 142 11.69 17.94 -14.37
N LEU A 143 11.81 18.05 -13.05
CA LEU A 143 11.77 19.34 -12.36
C LEU A 143 12.97 20.21 -12.72
N SER A 144 14.17 19.62 -12.74
CA SER A 144 15.39 20.32 -13.15
C SER A 144 15.29 20.87 -14.57
N ASP A 145 14.82 20.03 -15.50
CA ASP A 145 14.64 20.38 -16.92
C ASP A 145 13.62 21.52 -17.09
N PHE A 146 12.49 21.46 -16.37
CA PHE A 146 11.49 22.54 -16.38
C PHE A 146 12.09 23.90 -15.96
N TRP A 147 12.86 23.94 -14.88
CA TRP A 147 13.47 25.18 -14.40
C TRP A 147 14.58 25.69 -15.34
N ALA A 148 15.35 24.78 -15.95
CA ALA A 148 16.36 25.13 -16.94
C ALA A 148 15.72 25.76 -18.19
N ASP A 149 14.67 25.13 -18.74
CA ASP A 149 13.93 25.64 -19.90
C ASP A 149 13.25 26.98 -19.60
N LEU A 150 12.71 27.14 -18.38
CA LEU A 150 12.13 28.40 -17.94
C LEU A 150 13.18 29.51 -17.87
N LEU A 151 14.36 29.20 -17.33
CA LEU A 151 15.48 30.15 -17.25
C LEU A 151 15.91 30.60 -18.63
N GLU A 152 16.07 29.67 -19.57
CA GLU A 152 16.47 30.01 -20.93
C GLU A 152 15.47 30.99 -21.58
N ARG A 153 14.18 30.67 -21.52
CA ARG A 153 13.12 31.52 -22.10
C ARG A 153 13.09 32.89 -21.44
N MET A 154 13.16 32.94 -20.12
CA MET A 154 13.14 34.20 -19.38
C MET A 154 14.39 35.05 -19.65
N PHE A 155 15.57 34.44 -19.71
CA PHE A 155 16.81 35.15 -19.97
C PHE A 155 16.82 35.82 -21.35
N ARG A 156 16.32 35.12 -22.38
CA ARG A 156 16.13 35.67 -23.73
C ARG A 156 15.09 36.79 -23.75
N LEU A 157 14.00 36.64 -23.01
CA LEU A 157 12.93 37.66 -22.92
C LEU A 157 13.36 38.94 -22.19
N VAL A 158 14.23 38.84 -21.18
CA VAL A 158 14.73 40.03 -20.47
C VAL A 158 15.84 40.73 -21.26
N ASN A 159 16.65 39.98 -21.99
CA ASN A 159 17.82 40.51 -22.70
C ASN A 159 17.63 40.55 -24.23
N VAL A 160 16.48 41.05 -24.70
CA VAL A 160 16.11 41.11 -26.14
C VAL A 160 17.13 41.85 -27.02
N GLN A 161 17.94 42.71 -26.41
CA GLN A 161 18.98 43.51 -27.07
C GLN A 161 20.18 42.68 -27.54
N TYR A 162 20.26 41.42 -27.15
CA TYR A 162 21.37 40.53 -27.44
C TYR A 162 20.89 39.24 -28.11
N GLU A 163 21.74 38.69 -28.96
CA GLU A 163 21.55 37.37 -29.55
C GLU A 163 22.35 36.33 -28.76
N PHE A 164 21.68 35.24 -28.39
CA PHE A 164 22.26 34.14 -27.61
C PHE A 164 22.30 32.87 -28.44
N SER A 165 23.50 32.31 -28.62
CA SER A 165 23.70 30.98 -29.21
C SER A 165 23.42 29.89 -28.17
N ASP A 166 23.18 28.66 -28.62
CA ASP A 166 22.92 27.52 -27.73
C ASP A 166 24.10 27.25 -26.79
N ALA A 167 25.35 27.38 -27.29
CA ALA A 167 26.55 27.28 -26.48
C ALA A 167 26.62 28.35 -25.36
N TYR A 168 26.05 29.54 -25.60
CA TYR A 168 25.96 30.57 -24.56
C TYR A 168 24.94 30.17 -23.49
N MET A 169 23.77 29.65 -23.90
CA MET A 169 22.75 29.19 -22.95
C MET A 169 23.21 27.98 -22.13
N GLU A 170 24.03 27.10 -22.69
CA GLU A 170 24.68 26.04 -21.93
C GLU A 170 25.59 26.61 -20.82
N CYS A 171 26.36 27.67 -21.12
CA CYS A 171 27.14 28.37 -20.10
C CYS A 171 26.25 29.00 -19.02
N VAL A 172 25.14 29.64 -19.39
CA VAL A 172 24.16 30.18 -18.43
C VAL A 172 23.66 29.09 -17.49
N SER A 173 23.32 27.92 -18.04
CA SER A 173 22.85 26.77 -17.27
C SER A 173 23.85 26.35 -16.19
N ARG A 174 25.16 26.35 -16.48
CA ARG A 174 26.23 26.00 -15.52
C ARG A 174 26.35 26.97 -14.34
N HIS A 175 25.96 28.23 -14.51
CA HIS A 175 26.00 29.23 -13.43
C HIS A 175 24.70 29.30 -12.61
N THR A 176 23.67 28.54 -12.96
CA THR A 176 22.32 28.61 -12.35
C THR A 176 22.34 28.38 -10.83
N GLU A 177 23.13 27.43 -10.34
CA GLU A 177 23.19 27.09 -8.91
C GLU A 177 23.73 28.23 -8.04
N GLN A 178 24.74 28.95 -8.54
CA GLN A 178 25.35 30.09 -7.83
C GLN A 178 24.47 31.35 -7.92
N LEU A 179 23.75 31.51 -9.03
CA LEU A 179 22.94 32.69 -9.29
C LEU A 179 21.57 32.61 -8.61
N GLN A 180 21.04 31.40 -8.41
CA GLN A 180 19.68 31.13 -7.91
C GLN A 180 18.65 32.13 -8.49
N PRO A 181 18.50 32.18 -9.83
CA PRO A 181 17.69 33.21 -10.50
C PRO A 181 16.23 33.24 -10.01
N PHE A 182 15.72 32.08 -9.60
CA PHE A 182 14.36 31.90 -9.10
C PHE A 182 14.25 31.93 -7.57
N GLY A 183 15.34 32.26 -6.86
CA GLY A 183 15.45 32.14 -5.41
C GLY A 183 15.42 30.67 -4.95
N ASP A 184 14.81 30.42 -3.80
CA ASP A 184 14.74 29.08 -3.20
C ASP A 184 13.50 28.27 -3.63
N VAL A 185 12.65 28.84 -4.49
CA VAL A 185 11.41 28.22 -4.98
C VAL A 185 11.66 26.88 -5.67
N PRO A 186 12.61 26.73 -6.63
CA PRO A 186 12.84 25.44 -7.28
C PRO A 186 13.20 24.32 -6.29
N ARG A 187 14.06 24.62 -5.31
CA ARG A 187 14.50 23.67 -4.28
C ARG A 187 13.34 23.25 -3.39
N LYS A 188 12.57 24.23 -2.88
CA LYS A 188 11.40 23.98 -2.02
C LYS A 188 10.33 23.18 -2.76
N LEU A 189 10.00 23.57 -4.00
CA LEU A 189 8.97 22.92 -4.79
C LEU A 189 9.37 21.49 -5.13
N ARG A 190 10.65 21.23 -5.45
CA ARG A 190 11.17 19.87 -5.66
C ARG A 190 10.92 18.96 -4.47
N ILE A 191 11.34 19.37 -3.27
CA ILE A 191 11.16 18.57 -2.05
C ILE A 191 9.68 18.31 -1.76
N GLN A 192 8.83 19.32 -1.93
CA GLN A 192 7.40 19.22 -1.67
C GLN A 192 6.69 18.31 -2.69
N LEU A 193 6.96 18.47 -3.98
CA LEU A 193 6.38 17.64 -5.04
C LEU A 193 6.84 16.19 -4.91
N THR A 194 8.13 15.93 -4.72
CA THR A 194 8.63 14.56 -4.57
C THR A 194 7.94 13.83 -3.43
N ARG A 195 7.88 14.44 -2.25
CA ARG A 195 7.25 13.82 -1.08
C ARG A 195 5.74 13.61 -1.27
N ALA A 196 5.04 14.62 -1.79
CA ALA A 196 3.60 14.55 -1.99
C ALA A 196 3.20 13.50 -3.03
N PHE A 197 3.88 13.46 -4.18
CA PHE A 197 3.56 12.50 -5.24
C PHE A 197 3.94 11.07 -4.86
N VAL A 198 5.11 10.85 -4.27
CA VAL A 198 5.53 9.52 -3.81
C VAL A 198 4.54 8.99 -2.78
N ALA A 199 4.14 9.81 -1.81
CA ALA A 199 3.14 9.43 -0.80
C ALA A 199 1.77 9.13 -1.41
N ALA A 200 1.23 10.04 -2.25
CA ALA A 200 -0.08 9.87 -2.86
C ALA A 200 -0.15 8.62 -3.74
N ARG A 201 0.84 8.44 -4.63
CA ARG A 201 0.92 7.30 -5.53
C ARG A 201 1.07 5.98 -4.78
N THR A 202 1.97 5.92 -3.80
CA THR A 202 2.22 4.70 -3.02
C THR A 202 1.00 4.32 -2.19
N PHE A 203 0.31 5.31 -1.63
CA PHE A 203 -0.94 5.09 -0.90
C PHE A 203 -2.05 4.53 -1.80
N VAL A 204 -2.26 5.12 -2.98
CA VAL A 204 -3.24 4.61 -3.96
C VAL A 204 -2.91 3.18 -4.40
N ARG A 205 -1.63 2.89 -4.68
CA ARG A 205 -1.16 1.52 -5.00
C ARG A 205 -1.45 0.53 -3.86
N GLY A 206 -1.26 0.95 -2.61
CA GLY A 206 -1.63 0.15 -1.44
C GLY A 206 -3.13 -0.15 -1.41
N LEU A 207 -3.98 0.84 -1.70
CA LEU A 207 -5.44 0.63 -1.79
C LEU A 207 -5.84 -0.33 -2.92
N THR A 208 -5.11 -0.37 -4.03
CA THR A 208 -5.32 -1.34 -5.11
C THR A 208 -4.94 -2.77 -4.69
N LEU A 209 -3.86 -2.92 -3.90
CA LEU A 209 -3.36 -4.24 -3.49
C LEU A 209 -4.35 -5.00 -2.61
N MET A 210 -5.08 -4.30 -1.73
CA MET A 210 -6.03 -4.92 -0.79
C MET A 210 -7.10 -5.79 -1.48
N PRO A 211 -7.91 -5.29 -2.41
CA PRO A 211 -8.89 -6.10 -3.10
C PRO A 211 -8.25 -7.22 -3.94
N ASP A 212 -7.04 -7.02 -4.47
CA ASP A 212 -6.33 -8.04 -5.25
C ASP A 212 -5.86 -9.22 -4.40
N VAL A 213 -5.28 -8.94 -3.22
CA VAL A 213 -4.90 -9.97 -2.25
C VAL A 213 -6.14 -10.75 -1.83
N VAL A 214 -7.21 -10.07 -1.43
CA VAL A 214 -8.45 -10.73 -1.00
C VAL A 214 -9.05 -11.58 -2.14
N ASN A 215 -9.00 -11.09 -3.38
CA ASN A 215 -9.46 -11.85 -4.55
C ASN A 215 -8.64 -13.12 -4.77
N LYS A 216 -7.30 -13.01 -4.77
CA LYS A 216 -6.39 -14.16 -4.94
C LYS A 216 -6.50 -15.16 -3.78
N VAL A 217 -6.66 -14.71 -2.54
CA VAL A 217 -6.88 -15.60 -1.39
C VAL A 217 -8.23 -16.31 -1.49
N SER A 218 -9.26 -15.66 -2.04
CA SER A 218 -10.60 -16.26 -2.18
C SER A 218 -10.69 -17.39 -3.22
N THR A 219 -9.68 -17.56 -4.08
CA THR A 219 -9.61 -18.68 -5.04
C THR A 219 -9.08 -19.96 -4.42
N VAL A 220 -8.46 -19.90 -3.24
CA VAL A 220 -7.94 -21.07 -2.53
C VAL A 220 -9.10 -21.98 -2.12
N SER A 221 -9.06 -23.23 -2.57
CA SER A 221 -10.10 -24.22 -2.28
C SER A 221 -9.95 -24.80 -0.87
N ALA A 222 -11.08 -25.22 -0.28
CA ALA A 222 -11.04 -25.96 0.97
C ALA A 222 -10.36 -27.33 0.77
N SER A 223 -9.59 -27.77 1.76
CA SER A 223 -8.99 -29.10 1.75
C SER A 223 -10.05 -30.20 1.91
N PRO A 224 -9.80 -31.44 1.44
CA PRO A 224 -10.70 -32.55 1.68
C PRO A 224 -11.00 -32.78 3.17
N SER A 225 -10.00 -32.63 4.05
CA SER A 225 -10.18 -32.73 5.51
C SER A 225 -11.13 -31.65 6.04
N CYS A 226 -11.04 -30.42 5.53
CA CYS A 226 -11.98 -29.36 5.88
C CYS A 226 -13.42 -29.69 5.43
N VAL A 227 -13.59 -30.22 4.21
CA VAL A 227 -14.91 -30.61 3.70
C VAL A 227 -15.52 -31.75 4.56
N GLN A 228 -14.71 -32.70 5.00
CA GLN A 228 -15.15 -33.76 5.91
C GLN A 228 -15.54 -33.20 7.29
N ALA A 229 -14.71 -32.32 7.87
CA ALA A 229 -15.00 -31.70 9.16
C ALA A 229 -16.26 -30.81 9.12
N ALA A 230 -16.44 -30.07 8.03
CA ALA A 230 -17.64 -29.30 7.71
C ALA A 230 -18.91 -30.18 7.69
N MET A 231 -18.86 -31.30 6.96
CA MET A 231 -19.94 -32.27 6.89
C MET A 231 -20.26 -32.85 8.28
N LYS A 232 -19.22 -33.22 9.03
CA LYS A 232 -19.34 -33.72 10.40
C LYS A 232 -19.98 -32.73 11.35
N MET A 233 -19.63 -31.45 11.21
CA MET A 233 -20.15 -30.38 12.04
C MET A 233 -21.61 -30.03 11.74
N LEU A 234 -21.97 -29.92 10.46
CA LEU A 234 -23.28 -29.38 10.06
C LEU A 234 -24.36 -30.45 9.87
N TYR A 235 -24.02 -31.61 9.30
CA TYR A 235 -25.05 -32.56 8.84
C TYR A 235 -24.98 -33.97 9.41
N CYS A 236 -23.92 -34.36 10.12
CA CYS A 236 -24.00 -35.61 10.89
C CYS A 236 -25.10 -35.62 11.98
N PRO A 237 -25.52 -34.48 12.59
CA PRO A 237 -26.74 -34.45 13.38
C PRO A 237 -27.98 -34.90 12.60
N TYR A 238 -28.10 -34.50 11.33
CA TYR A 238 -29.21 -34.91 10.47
C TYR A 238 -29.20 -36.42 10.27
N CYS A 239 -28.03 -37.00 10.02
CA CYS A 239 -27.88 -38.43 9.87
C CYS A 239 -28.22 -39.19 11.17
N SER A 240 -27.93 -38.63 12.34
CA SER A 240 -28.35 -39.20 13.64
C SER A 240 -29.83 -38.98 14.01
N GLY A 241 -30.61 -38.29 13.16
CA GLY A 241 -32.02 -37.95 13.43
C GLY A 241 -32.24 -36.68 14.26
N GLN A 242 -31.19 -35.90 14.52
CA GLN A 242 -31.19 -34.72 15.39
C GLN A 242 -31.06 -33.42 14.58
N VAL A 243 -31.99 -33.18 13.65
CA VAL A 243 -31.91 -32.06 12.68
C VAL A 243 -31.92 -30.65 13.29
N ALA A 244 -32.47 -30.50 14.50
CA ALA A 244 -32.53 -29.21 15.21
C ALA A 244 -31.25 -28.93 16.02
N LEU A 245 -30.35 -29.90 16.15
CA LEU A 245 -29.16 -29.77 16.98
C LEU A 245 -28.07 -29.00 16.25
N LYS A 246 -27.67 -27.86 16.81
CA LYS A 246 -26.63 -26.98 16.26
C LYS A 246 -25.25 -27.30 16.87
N PRO A 247 -24.15 -27.03 16.16
CA PRO A 247 -22.80 -27.23 16.68
C PRO A 247 -22.50 -26.34 17.89
N CYS A 248 -21.65 -26.85 18.78
CA CYS A 248 -21.04 -26.08 19.86
C CYS A 248 -20.16 -24.95 19.29
N GLN A 249 -20.05 -23.84 20.02
CA GLN A 249 -19.26 -22.68 19.58
C GLN A 249 -17.78 -23.05 19.36
N ASN A 250 -17.15 -23.65 20.37
CA ASN A 250 -15.73 -24.01 20.32
C ASN A 250 -15.43 -25.10 19.28
N TYR A 251 -16.37 -26.02 19.07
CA TYR A 251 -16.26 -27.01 17.99
C TYR A 251 -16.23 -26.32 16.62
N CYS A 252 -17.17 -25.40 16.39
CA CYS A 252 -17.19 -24.61 15.15
C CYS A 252 -15.89 -23.82 14.96
N LEU A 253 -15.38 -23.20 16.01
CA LEU A 253 -14.12 -22.45 15.95
C LEU A 253 -12.95 -23.36 15.57
N ASN A 254 -12.81 -24.55 16.15
CA ASN A 254 -11.72 -25.46 15.81
C ASN A 254 -11.82 -26.00 14.37
N VAL A 255 -13.04 -26.31 13.90
CA VAL A 255 -13.27 -26.67 12.50
C VAL A 255 -12.86 -25.52 11.56
N LEU A 256 -13.31 -24.30 11.83
CA LEU A 256 -13.01 -23.16 10.95
C LEU A 256 -11.55 -22.71 11.03
N ARG A 257 -10.90 -22.77 12.19
CA ARG A 257 -9.47 -22.46 12.33
C ARG A 257 -8.60 -23.47 11.58
N GLY A 258 -9.01 -24.75 11.55
CA GLY A 258 -8.38 -25.77 10.71
C GLY A 258 -8.60 -25.52 9.22
N CYS A 259 -9.84 -25.21 8.82
CA CYS A 259 -10.20 -24.91 7.43
C CYS A 259 -9.53 -23.65 6.86
N LEU A 260 -9.38 -22.60 7.68
CA LEU A 260 -8.87 -21.28 7.29
C LEU A 260 -7.42 -21.06 7.77
N ALA A 261 -6.71 -22.14 8.09
CA ALA A 261 -5.39 -22.09 8.70
C ALA A 261 -4.37 -21.32 7.84
N ASN A 262 -4.34 -21.60 6.53
CA ASN A 262 -3.47 -20.89 5.60
C ASN A 262 -3.87 -19.41 5.47
N GLN A 263 -5.16 -19.10 5.42
CA GLN A 263 -5.65 -17.72 5.35
C GLN A 263 -5.26 -16.91 6.59
N ALA A 264 -5.27 -17.55 7.77
CA ALA A 264 -4.86 -16.92 9.02
C ALA A 264 -3.37 -16.53 9.05
N ASP A 265 -2.50 -17.19 8.28
CA ASP A 265 -1.07 -16.82 8.19
C ASP A 265 -0.85 -15.44 7.54
N LEU A 266 -1.82 -14.91 6.78
CA LEU A 266 -1.75 -13.55 6.26
C LEU A 266 -1.87 -12.49 7.36
N ASP A 267 -2.43 -12.81 8.53
CA ASP A 267 -2.84 -11.83 9.53
C ASP A 267 -1.69 -10.92 9.96
N THR A 268 -0.48 -11.46 10.15
CA THR A 268 0.68 -10.67 10.58
C THR A 268 1.06 -9.61 9.55
N GLU A 269 1.31 -10.02 8.30
CA GLU A 269 1.72 -9.07 7.25
C GLU A 269 0.58 -8.17 6.78
N TRP A 270 -0.67 -8.65 6.86
CA TRP A 270 -1.85 -7.83 6.62
C TRP A 270 -1.94 -6.68 7.61
N ASN A 271 -1.75 -6.93 8.91
CA ASN A 271 -1.78 -5.87 9.91
C ASN A 271 -0.55 -4.93 9.79
N ASN A 272 0.65 -5.46 9.51
CA ASN A 272 1.84 -4.63 9.23
C ASN A 272 1.62 -3.69 8.05
N PHE A 273 1.03 -4.21 6.97
CA PHE A 273 0.65 -3.44 5.79
C PHE A 273 -0.38 -2.35 6.14
N LEU A 274 -1.44 -2.70 6.88
CA LEU A 274 -2.46 -1.73 7.31
C LEU A 274 -1.88 -0.64 8.21
N ASP A 275 -0.93 -0.97 9.09
CA ASP A 275 -0.24 0.00 9.93
C ASP A 275 0.62 0.95 9.11
N ALA A 276 1.33 0.45 8.10
CA ALA A 276 2.07 1.29 7.17
C ALA A 276 1.14 2.20 6.34
N MET A 277 -0.01 1.68 5.89
CA MET A 277 -1.05 2.47 5.21
C MET A 277 -1.59 3.60 6.11
N LEU A 278 -1.91 3.29 7.38
CA LEU A 278 -2.40 4.28 8.34
C LEU A 278 -1.36 5.38 8.62
N SER A 279 -0.09 4.99 8.76
CA SER A 279 1.01 5.91 8.99
C SER A 279 1.28 6.83 7.78
N LEU A 280 1.16 6.31 6.56
CA LEU A 280 1.26 7.14 5.35
C LEU A 280 0.06 8.07 5.18
N ALA A 281 -1.15 7.61 5.54
CA ALA A 281 -2.34 8.45 5.57
C ALA A 281 -2.17 9.66 6.50
N GLU A 282 -1.55 9.50 7.67
CA GLU A 282 -1.23 10.62 8.58
C GLU A 282 -0.24 11.61 7.96
N ARG A 283 0.74 11.15 7.17
CA ARG A 283 1.64 12.04 6.42
C ARG A 283 0.91 12.82 5.33
N LEU A 284 -0.06 12.21 4.66
CA LEU A 284 -0.89 12.85 3.64
C LEU A 284 -1.82 13.91 4.22
N GLU A 285 -2.27 13.78 5.47
CA GLU A 285 -2.99 14.84 6.19
C GLU A 285 -2.06 15.99 6.60
N GLY A 286 -0.79 15.69 6.90
CA GLY A 286 0.19 16.67 7.39
C GLY A 286 1.21 17.11 6.33
N PRO A 287 2.51 16.75 6.49
CA PRO A 287 3.60 17.35 5.73
C PRO A 287 3.64 16.98 4.24
N PHE A 288 3.00 15.88 3.84
CA PHE A 288 2.98 15.40 2.44
C PHE A 288 1.61 15.62 1.78
N ASN A 289 0.86 16.60 2.29
CA ASN A 289 -0.47 16.94 1.80
C ASN A 289 -0.42 17.41 0.34
N PHE A 290 -1.01 16.60 -0.54
CA PHE A 290 -0.98 16.81 -1.98
C PHE A 290 -1.73 18.07 -2.41
N GLU A 291 -2.88 18.34 -1.79
CA GLU A 291 -3.71 19.54 -2.02
C GLU A 291 -2.93 20.81 -1.66
N SER A 292 -2.21 20.80 -0.53
CA SER A 292 -1.37 21.92 -0.08
C SER A 292 -0.18 22.24 -1.00
N VAL A 293 0.24 21.28 -1.83
CA VAL A 293 1.33 21.48 -2.80
C VAL A 293 0.79 21.89 -4.16
N MET A 294 -0.26 21.22 -4.63
CA MET A 294 -0.81 21.43 -5.97
C MET A 294 -1.67 22.68 -6.08
N ASP A 295 -2.47 23.02 -5.07
CA ASP A 295 -3.36 24.19 -5.15
C ASP A 295 -2.61 25.52 -5.33
N PRO A 296 -1.51 25.80 -4.61
CA PRO A 296 -0.74 27.04 -4.79
C PRO A 296 0.40 26.92 -5.81
N ILE A 297 0.44 25.87 -6.63
CA ILE A 297 1.58 25.67 -7.55
C ILE A 297 1.70 26.82 -8.57
N ASP A 298 0.57 27.35 -9.01
CA ASP A 298 0.48 28.50 -9.92
C ASP A 298 1.14 29.75 -9.32
N VAL A 299 0.82 30.06 -8.07
CA VAL A 299 1.39 31.19 -7.32
C VAL A 299 2.88 30.98 -7.06
N LYS A 300 3.30 29.77 -6.67
CA LYS A 300 4.74 29.47 -6.45
C LYS A 300 5.55 29.63 -7.72
N ILE A 301 5.06 29.12 -8.86
CA ILE A 301 5.74 29.30 -10.15
C ILE A 301 5.77 30.80 -10.54
N SER A 302 4.68 31.53 -10.29
CA SER A 302 4.65 32.97 -10.51
C SER A 302 5.64 33.73 -9.62
N GLU A 303 5.79 33.35 -8.35
CA GLU A 303 6.78 33.91 -7.42
C GLU A 303 8.22 33.70 -7.94
N ALA A 304 8.55 32.49 -8.43
CA ALA A 304 9.83 32.24 -9.07
C ALA A 304 10.08 33.17 -10.26
N ILE A 305 9.08 33.34 -11.14
CA ILE A 305 9.16 34.26 -12.29
C ILE A 305 9.39 35.70 -11.81
N MET A 306 8.66 36.15 -10.79
CA MET A 306 8.86 37.49 -10.22
C MET A 306 10.27 37.68 -9.64
N ASN A 307 10.79 36.70 -8.88
CA ASN A 307 12.16 36.74 -8.34
C ASN A 307 13.21 36.93 -9.44
N MET A 308 13.07 36.22 -10.56
CA MET A 308 14.00 36.36 -11.69
C MET A 308 13.84 37.69 -12.41
N GLN A 309 12.61 38.21 -12.53
CA GLN A 309 12.36 39.53 -13.12
C GLN A 309 12.99 40.65 -12.29
N GLU A 310 12.80 40.63 -10.97
CA GLU A 310 13.34 41.64 -10.04
C GLU A 310 14.87 41.62 -9.99
N ASN A 311 15.46 40.42 -9.99
CA ASN A 311 16.92 40.25 -9.94
C ASN A 311 17.60 40.21 -11.31
N SER A 312 16.84 40.40 -12.39
CA SER A 312 17.30 40.17 -13.76
C SER A 312 18.59 40.90 -14.13
N MET A 313 18.76 42.15 -13.69
CA MET A 313 19.97 42.92 -13.96
C MET A 313 21.20 42.33 -13.27
N GLN A 314 21.07 41.87 -12.03
CA GLN A 314 22.17 41.23 -11.32
C GLN A 314 22.52 39.87 -11.94
N VAL A 315 21.50 39.10 -12.31
CA VAL A 315 21.68 37.80 -12.99
C VAL A 315 22.39 38.01 -14.33
N SER A 316 21.91 38.93 -15.18
CA SER A 316 22.56 39.25 -16.45
C SER A 316 24.01 39.72 -16.28
N GLN A 317 24.29 40.60 -15.31
CA GLN A 317 25.65 41.07 -15.07
C GLN A 317 26.61 39.95 -14.68
N LYS A 318 26.21 39.08 -13.75
CA LYS A 318 27.04 37.94 -13.33
C LYS A 318 27.22 36.93 -14.46
N VAL A 319 26.18 36.67 -15.25
CA VAL A 319 26.28 35.83 -16.44
C VAL A 319 27.24 36.44 -17.46
N PHE A 320 27.21 37.74 -17.71
CA PHE A 320 28.12 38.39 -18.66
C PHE A 320 29.57 38.35 -18.18
N GLN A 321 29.79 38.38 -16.86
CA GLN A 321 31.11 38.20 -16.27
C GLN A 321 31.62 36.76 -16.38
N GLY A 322 30.74 35.76 -16.22
CA GLY A 322 31.10 34.34 -16.29
C GLY A 322 31.21 33.77 -17.71
N CYS A 323 30.24 34.10 -18.57
CA CYS A 323 30.10 33.57 -19.93
C CYS A 323 30.60 34.53 -21.02
N GLY A 324 30.99 35.75 -20.66
CA GLY A 324 31.41 36.80 -21.59
C GLY A 324 30.25 37.64 -22.13
N GLN A 325 30.59 38.77 -22.75
CA GLN A 325 29.59 39.72 -23.24
C GLN A 325 28.92 39.20 -24.53
N PRO A 326 27.59 39.07 -24.56
CA PRO A 326 26.87 38.53 -25.71
C PRO A 326 26.85 39.53 -26.87
N LYS A 327 26.59 39.03 -28.09
CA LYS A 327 26.57 39.86 -29.30
C LYS A 327 25.31 40.75 -29.30
N PRO A 328 25.43 42.07 -29.46
CA PRO A 328 24.26 42.94 -29.55
C PRO A 328 23.50 42.69 -30.85
N THR A 329 22.18 42.60 -30.76
CA THR A 329 21.28 42.38 -31.90
C THR A 329 21.35 43.58 -32.84
N MET A 330 21.68 43.35 -34.12
CA MET A 330 21.85 44.42 -35.11
C MET A 330 20.52 45.08 -35.53
N ALA A 331 19.37 44.54 -35.09
CA ALA A 331 18.03 44.99 -35.45
C ALA A 331 17.57 46.31 -34.80
N PHE A 332 18.23 46.78 -33.73
CA PHE A 332 17.80 47.98 -32.99
C PHE A 332 18.34 49.32 -33.53
N ARG A 333 19.12 49.32 -34.63
CA ARG A 333 19.69 50.57 -35.18
C ARG A 333 18.77 51.36 -36.12
N THR A 334 17.56 50.90 -36.45
CA THR A 334 16.66 51.69 -37.30
C THR A 334 15.18 51.34 -37.10
N LYS A 335 14.51 52.05 -36.19
CA LYS A 335 13.13 52.56 -36.34
C LYS A 335 12.74 53.36 -35.09
N ARG A 336 12.21 54.56 -35.31
CA ARG A 336 11.56 55.37 -34.26
C ARG A 336 10.49 54.53 -33.59
N SER A 337 10.60 54.43 -32.27
CA SER A 337 9.65 53.84 -31.33
C SER A 337 8.19 54.12 -31.72
N ILE A 338 7.48 53.08 -32.19
CA ILE A 338 6.14 52.86 -31.64
C ILE A 338 6.40 52.48 -30.20
N LYS A 339 5.69 53.12 -29.28
CA LYS A 339 5.73 52.84 -27.86
C LYS A 339 5.20 51.41 -27.68
N ASP A 340 6.05 50.43 -27.96
CA ASP A 340 5.84 49.05 -27.57
C ASP A 340 5.67 49.10 -26.07
N THR A 341 4.61 48.47 -25.58
CA THR A 341 4.10 48.59 -24.23
C THR A 341 5.18 48.14 -23.25
N GLY A 342 6.07 49.07 -22.91
CA GLY A 342 6.99 48.96 -21.81
C GLY A 342 6.19 48.53 -20.60
N PHE A 343 6.73 47.51 -19.95
CA PHE A 343 6.30 46.94 -18.69
C PHE A 343 5.82 48.01 -17.71
N ASN A 344 4.53 48.36 -17.78
CA ASN A 344 3.82 49.09 -16.74
C ASN A 344 3.03 48.06 -15.93
N GLY A 345 3.75 47.07 -15.41
CA GLY A 345 3.22 46.04 -14.53
C GLY A 345 2.99 46.61 -13.15
N ARG A 346 1.98 47.49 -12.99
CA ARG A 346 1.36 47.64 -11.68
C ARG A 346 0.52 46.39 -11.49
N PHE A 347 1.17 45.33 -11.01
CA PHE A 347 0.55 44.05 -10.70
C PHE A 347 -0.69 44.32 -9.86
N ARG A 348 -1.86 43.94 -10.39
CA ARG A 348 -3.07 43.92 -9.59
C ARG A 348 -2.90 42.73 -8.64
N PRO A 349 -2.90 42.91 -7.32
CA PRO A 349 -2.83 41.80 -6.39
C PRO A 349 -3.92 40.80 -6.77
N TYR A 350 -3.51 39.59 -7.12
CA TYR A 350 -4.44 38.49 -7.27
C TYR A 350 -5.03 38.25 -5.88
N SER A 351 -6.30 38.61 -5.70
CA SER A 351 -7.08 38.03 -4.62
C SER A 351 -7.33 36.59 -5.04
N PRO A 352 -6.95 35.58 -4.23
CA PRO A 352 -7.37 34.21 -4.50
C PRO A 352 -8.89 34.20 -4.38
N ASP A 353 -9.58 34.33 -5.52
CA ASP A 353 -10.96 33.85 -5.61
C ASP A 353 -10.93 32.44 -5.07
N ALA A 354 -11.84 32.11 -4.14
CA ALA A 354 -11.91 30.82 -3.48
C ALA A 354 -11.70 29.73 -4.53
N ARG A 355 -10.49 29.16 -4.55
CA ARG A 355 -10.06 28.23 -5.57
C ARG A 355 -11.07 27.10 -5.58
N PRO A 356 -11.46 26.58 -6.75
CA PRO A 356 -12.49 25.57 -6.81
C PRO A 356 -12.02 24.41 -5.94
N THR A 357 -12.63 24.28 -4.76
CA THR A 357 -12.67 23.01 -4.05
C THR A 357 -13.05 22.00 -5.12
N THR A 358 -12.35 20.87 -5.19
CA THR A 358 -12.68 19.76 -6.11
C THR A 358 -14.20 19.63 -6.25
N ALA A 359 -14.71 19.29 -7.44
CA ALA A 359 -16.12 19.46 -7.83
C ALA A 359 -17.17 18.79 -6.90
N ALA A 360 -16.74 18.10 -5.84
CA ALA A 360 -17.55 17.53 -4.77
C ALA A 360 -17.46 18.25 -3.39
N GLY A 361 -16.70 19.33 -3.22
CA GLY A 361 -16.48 19.97 -1.90
C GLY A 361 -15.80 19.03 -0.89
N THR A 362 -15.07 18.04 -1.38
CA THR A 362 -14.34 17.04 -0.61
C THR A 362 -12.89 17.50 -0.41
N SER A 363 -12.44 17.57 0.84
CA SER A 363 -11.03 17.80 1.18
C SER A 363 -10.29 16.47 1.33
N LEU A 364 -8.98 16.48 1.11
CA LEU A 364 -8.13 15.33 1.36
C LEU A 364 -8.31 14.77 2.79
N ASP A 365 -8.51 15.66 3.77
CA ASP A 365 -8.73 15.28 5.18
C ASP A 365 -9.97 14.39 5.38
N ARG A 366 -11.08 14.70 4.68
CA ARG A 366 -12.31 13.89 4.77
C ARG A 366 -12.09 12.50 4.20
N LEU A 367 -11.40 12.40 3.06
CA LEU A 367 -11.08 11.12 2.43
C LEU A 367 -10.17 10.29 3.31
N THR A 368 -9.16 10.95 3.89
CA THR A 368 -8.15 10.31 4.72
C THR A 368 -8.73 9.85 6.05
N THR A 369 -9.63 10.64 6.65
CA THR A 369 -10.40 10.23 7.84
C THR A 369 -11.28 9.00 7.56
N ASP A 370 -12.02 8.98 6.45
CA ASP A 370 -12.89 7.86 6.12
C ASP A 370 -12.09 6.58 5.82
N VAL A 371 -11.03 6.66 5.02
CA VAL A 371 -10.21 5.48 4.72
C VAL A 371 -9.46 4.97 5.95
N LYS A 372 -8.95 5.84 6.84
CA LYS A 372 -8.36 5.43 8.12
C LYS A 372 -9.37 4.64 8.96
N LYS A 373 -10.63 5.07 9.00
CA LYS A 373 -11.69 4.29 9.66
C LYS A 373 -11.84 2.92 9.01
N LYS A 374 -11.93 2.82 7.69
CA LYS A 374 -12.07 1.53 6.98
C LYS A 374 -10.85 0.62 7.18
N LEU A 375 -9.64 1.14 7.11
CA LEU A 375 -8.39 0.42 7.37
C LEU A 375 -8.38 -0.16 8.80
N LYS A 376 -8.79 0.61 9.81
CA LYS A 376 -8.92 0.13 11.19
C LYS A 376 -9.94 -1.02 11.33
N HIS A 377 -11.05 -0.98 10.59
CA HIS A 377 -12.03 -2.09 10.59
C HIS A 377 -11.53 -3.32 9.83
N ALA A 378 -10.59 -3.17 8.90
CA ALA A 378 -9.99 -4.27 8.16
C ALA A 378 -8.88 -4.99 8.94
N LYS A 379 -8.42 -4.43 10.07
CA LYS A 379 -7.46 -5.10 10.95
C LYS A 379 -8.04 -6.40 11.50
N LYS A 380 -7.17 -7.38 11.70
CA LYS A 380 -7.53 -8.72 12.20
C LYS A 380 -8.59 -9.44 11.35
N PHE A 381 -8.81 -9.01 10.11
CA PHE A 381 -9.82 -9.62 9.23
C PHE A 381 -9.61 -11.13 9.11
N TRP A 382 -8.40 -11.58 8.79
CA TRP A 382 -8.08 -13.00 8.60
C TRP A 382 -8.20 -13.82 9.89
N SER A 383 -7.71 -13.30 11.02
CA SER A 383 -7.74 -14.00 12.31
C SER A 383 -9.11 -14.07 12.97
N THR A 384 -10.07 -13.21 12.57
CA THR A 384 -11.43 -13.13 13.16
C THR A 384 -12.53 -13.73 12.28
N LEU A 385 -12.17 -14.28 11.10
CA LEU A 385 -13.11 -14.98 10.23
C LEU A 385 -13.82 -16.14 10.95
N PRO A 386 -13.13 -17.04 11.69
CA PRO A 386 -13.79 -18.13 12.40
C PRO A 386 -14.87 -17.64 13.37
N GLU A 387 -14.57 -16.63 14.18
CA GLU A 387 -15.48 -16.05 15.17
C GLU A 387 -16.69 -15.39 14.50
N THR A 388 -16.48 -14.70 13.38
CA THR A 388 -17.56 -14.04 12.64
C THR A 388 -18.50 -15.06 11.99
N VAL A 389 -17.98 -16.20 11.54
CA VAL A 389 -18.78 -17.25 10.91
C VAL A 389 -19.49 -18.13 11.96
N CYS A 390 -18.83 -18.42 13.08
CA CYS A 390 -19.35 -19.18 14.23
C CYS A 390 -20.11 -18.29 15.24
N ALA A 391 -20.97 -17.41 14.74
CA ALA A 391 -21.78 -16.51 15.56
C ALA A 391 -23.27 -16.57 15.20
N GLY A 392 -24.10 -16.08 16.13
CA GLY A 392 -25.55 -15.97 15.94
C GLY A 392 -26.26 -17.31 15.82
N GLU A 393 -27.22 -17.40 14.90
CA GLU A 393 -28.13 -18.54 14.77
C GLU A 393 -27.47 -19.85 14.31
N ARG A 394 -26.18 -19.84 13.95
CA ARG A 394 -25.46 -21.03 13.47
C ARG A 394 -24.96 -21.93 14.59
N ILE A 395 -24.94 -21.42 15.81
CA ILE A 395 -24.40 -22.08 16.99
C ILE A 395 -25.54 -22.34 17.99
N ALA A 396 -25.43 -23.41 18.77
CA ALA A 396 -26.34 -23.68 19.86
C ALA A 396 -26.08 -22.72 21.06
N PRO A 397 -27.12 -22.17 21.69
CA PRO A 397 -26.96 -21.45 22.96
C PRO A 397 -26.76 -22.47 24.10
N GLY A 398 -25.61 -22.42 24.78
CA GLY A 398 -25.30 -23.25 25.96
C GLY A 398 -24.53 -24.55 25.66
N ASP A 399 -24.43 -25.40 26.67
CA ASP A 399 -23.58 -26.61 26.65
C ASP A 399 -24.27 -27.85 26.04
N GLU A 400 -25.59 -27.82 25.83
CA GLU A 400 -26.34 -28.88 25.16
C GLU A 400 -26.32 -28.74 23.63
N CYS A 401 -25.14 -28.97 23.04
CA CYS A 401 -24.87 -28.72 21.63
C CYS A 401 -24.28 -29.94 20.92
N TRP A 402 -24.15 -29.89 19.59
CA TRP A 402 -23.45 -30.94 18.84
C TRP A 402 -21.94 -30.74 18.96
N ASN A 403 -21.25 -31.70 19.56
CA ASN A 403 -19.80 -31.67 19.76
C ASN A 403 -19.01 -32.48 18.71
N GLY A 404 -19.68 -33.01 17.68
CA GLY A 404 -19.08 -33.86 16.64
C GLY A 404 -19.35 -35.36 16.80
N THR A 405 -19.80 -35.81 17.98
CA THR A 405 -20.16 -37.22 18.23
C THR A 405 -21.57 -37.38 18.79
N ALA A 406 -21.97 -36.52 19.73
CA ALA A 406 -23.27 -36.59 20.39
C ALA A 406 -23.77 -35.20 20.81
N LYS A 407 -25.00 -35.14 21.32
CA LYS A 407 -25.53 -33.98 22.03
C LYS A 407 -24.88 -33.92 23.41
N SER A 408 -23.81 -33.14 23.56
CA SER A 408 -23.05 -32.99 24.80
C SER A 408 -22.17 -31.74 24.73
N ARG A 409 -21.56 -31.39 25.86
CA ARG A 409 -20.56 -30.33 25.92
C ARG A 409 -19.34 -30.67 25.05
N TYR A 410 -18.74 -29.64 24.47
CA TYR A 410 -17.46 -29.75 23.77
C TYR A 410 -16.30 -29.55 24.76
N GLU A 411 -15.44 -30.56 24.90
CA GLU A 411 -14.41 -30.62 25.95
C GLU A 411 -13.04 -30.09 25.50
N SER A 412 -12.73 -30.16 24.20
CA SER A 412 -11.43 -29.75 23.69
C SER A 412 -11.23 -28.23 23.77
N ALA A 413 -9.99 -27.81 24.00
CA ALA A 413 -9.60 -26.41 23.98
C ALA A 413 -9.62 -25.85 22.54
N VAL A 414 -9.83 -24.53 22.41
CA VAL A 414 -9.78 -23.88 21.11
C VAL A 414 -8.33 -23.66 20.69
N ILE A 415 -7.94 -24.22 19.56
CA ILE A 415 -6.59 -24.16 18.99
C ILE A 415 -6.32 -22.76 18.42
N GLY A 416 -5.07 -22.28 18.51
CA GLY A 416 -4.67 -20.97 17.99
C GLY A 416 -4.87 -20.79 16.47
N ASN A 417 -4.82 -19.55 15.99
CA ASN A 417 -4.89 -19.23 14.56
C ASN A 417 -3.57 -19.56 13.82
N GLY A 418 -3.64 -19.75 12.51
CA GLY A 418 -2.47 -19.99 11.65
C GLY A 418 -2.12 -21.46 11.48
N LEU A 419 -1.37 -21.77 10.42
CA LEU A 419 -1.08 -23.14 9.98
C LEU A 419 -0.28 -23.93 11.01
N ALA A 420 0.76 -23.31 11.59
CA ALA A 420 1.64 -23.98 12.56
C ALA A 420 0.91 -24.47 13.80
N ASN A 421 -0.18 -23.81 14.21
CA ASN A 421 -0.95 -24.18 15.39
C ASN A 421 -1.92 -25.35 15.13
N GLN A 422 -2.21 -25.70 13.86
CA GLN A 422 -3.21 -26.74 13.56
C GLN A 422 -2.70 -28.17 13.67
N GLY A 423 -1.39 -28.39 13.90
CA GLY A 423 -0.83 -29.75 14.03
C GLY A 423 -1.43 -30.55 15.19
N SER A 424 -2.02 -29.88 16.19
CA SER A 424 -2.73 -30.51 17.31
C SER A 424 -4.25 -30.31 17.26
N ASN A 425 -4.82 -29.98 16.09
CA ASN A 425 -6.25 -29.73 15.96
C ASN A 425 -7.04 -31.05 16.08
N PRO A 426 -7.99 -31.18 17.04
CA PRO A 426 -8.73 -32.42 17.26
C PRO A 426 -9.80 -32.69 16.20
N ASP A 427 -10.23 -31.68 15.44
CA ASP A 427 -11.40 -31.75 14.56
C ASP A 427 -11.05 -31.75 13.07
N VAL A 428 -9.87 -31.26 12.70
CA VAL A 428 -9.40 -31.16 11.31
C VAL A 428 -7.96 -31.62 11.20
N ASP A 429 -7.70 -32.62 10.37
CA ASP A 429 -6.34 -33.03 10.02
C ASP A 429 -5.72 -32.05 9.00
N VAL A 430 -4.68 -31.35 9.41
CA VAL A 430 -4.01 -30.29 8.66
C VAL A 430 -2.52 -30.59 8.51
N ASP A 431 -2.07 -30.77 7.27
CA ASP A 431 -0.65 -30.95 6.95
C ASP A 431 0.11 -29.61 7.03
N ILE A 432 0.73 -29.35 8.18
CA ILE A 432 1.49 -28.12 8.45
C ILE A 432 2.75 -27.97 7.58
N THR A 433 3.20 -29.05 6.93
CA THR A 433 4.43 -29.04 6.10
C THR A 433 4.19 -28.52 4.69
N LYS A 434 2.92 -28.42 4.27
CA LYS A 434 2.52 -27.97 2.93
C LYS A 434 1.70 -26.68 2.98
N PRO A 435 2.35 -25.52 3.19
CA PRO A 435 1.65 -24.24 3.10
C PRO A 435 1.19 -23.95 1.67
N ASP A 436 0.06 -23.26 1.55
CA ASP A 436 -0.47 -22.89 0.24
C ASP A 436 0.42 -21.82 -0.46
N ILE A 437 0.75 -22.07 -1.73
CA ILE A 437 1.66 -21.23 -2.51
C ILE A 437 1.03 -19.86 -2.83
N VAL A 438 -0.27 -19.80 -3.09
CA VAL A 438 -0.99 -18.54 -3.37
C VAL A 438 -0.95 -17.65 -2.15
N ILE A 439 -1.19 -18.23 -0.97
CA ILE A 439 -1.12 -17.55 0.33
C ILE A 439 0.30 -17.00 0.57
N ARG A 440 1.33 -17.82 0.40
CA ARG A 440 2.74 -17.39 0.56
C ARG A 440 3.12 -16.27 -0.41
N SER A 441 2.65 -16.36 -1.66
CA SER A 441 2.82 -15.29 -2.65
C SER A 441 2.15 -13.98 -2.23
N GLN A 442 0.94 -14.04 -1.65
CA GLN A 442 0.26 -12.83 -1.17
C GLN A 442 0.94 -12.24 0.08
N ILE A 443 1.49 -13.07 0.96
CA ILE A 443 2.32 -12.61 2.09
C ILE A 443 3.55 -11.85 1.57
N ALA A 444 4.22 -12.34 0.54
CA ALA A 444 5.35 -11.64 -0.08
C ALA A 444 4.94 -10.29 -0.70
N ALA A 445 3.83 -10.25 -1.43
CA ALA A 445 3.29 -9.01 -2.00
C ALA A 445 2.94 -7.96 -0.92
N LEU A 446 2.35 -8.40 0.20
CA LEU A 446 2.08 -7.52 1.35
C LEU A 446 3.36 -6.97 1.96
N LYS A 447 4.40 -7.80 2.12
CA LYS A 447 5.71 -7.38 2.66
C LYS A 447 6.38 -6.35 1.76
N GLU A 448 6.41 -6.60 0.46
CA GLU A 448 7.00 -5.68 -0.53
C GLU A 448 6.30 -4.33 -0.50
N MET A 449 4.97 -4.31 -0.60
CA MET A 449 4.19 -3.08 -0.54
C MET A 449 4.34 -2.37 0.82
N THR A 450 4.45 -3.11 1.92
CA THR A 450 4.75 -2.54 3.24
C THR A 450 6.10 -1.82 3.26
N SER A 451 7.12 -2.39 2.61
CA SER A 451 8.43 -1.74 2.45
C SER A 451 8.30 -0.42 1.68
N TRP A 452 7.55 -0.42 0.57
CA TRP A 452 7.30 0.78 -0.22
C TRP A 452 6.53 1.85 0.55
N LEU A 453 5.51 1.47 1.31
CA LEU A 453 4.77 2.40 2.17
C LEU A 453 5.67 3.03 3.24
N LYS A 454 6.56 2.26 3.84
CA LYS A 454 7.53 2.76 4.83
C LYS A 454 8.55 3.71 4.19
N ALA A 455 9.06 3.39 2.99
CA ALA A 455 9.95 4.29 2.26
C ALA A 455 9.26 5.60 1.85
N ALA A 456 8.03 5.52 1.35
CA ALA A 456 7.21 6.67 1.02
C ALA A 456 6.89 7.53 2.27
N HIS A 457 6.70 6.91 3.43
CA HIS A 457 6.54 7.63 4.71
C HIS A 457 7.78 8.45 5.08
N SER A 458 8.98 7.97 4.72
CA SER A 458 10.23 8.72 4.87
C SER A 458 10.47 9.75 3.75
N GLY A 459 9.64 9.75 2.71
CA GLY A 459 9.75 10.63 1.55
C GLY A 459 10.67 10.12 0.43
N ASN A 460 11.03 8.83 0.45
CA ASN A 460 11.87 8.19 -0.56
C ASN A 460 11.00 7.40 -1.55
N ASP A 461 11.30 7.52 -2.83
CA ASP A 461 10.71 6.65 -3.88
C ASP A 461 11.57 5.38 -4.00
N ILE A 462 10.96 4.21 -3.83
CA ILE A 462 11.64 2.96 -4.21
C ILE A 462 11.40 2.80 -5.70
N SER A 463 12.37 3.24 -6.50
CA SER A 463 12.41 2.90 -7.92
C SER A 463 12.37 1.38 -8.05
N LEU A 464 11.47 0.86 -8.88
CA LEU A 464 11.57 -0.51 -9.38
C LEU A 464 12.68 -0.56 -10.44
N GLY A 465 13.91 -0.30 -9.99
CA GLY A 465 15.15 -0.55 -10.68
C GLY A 465 15.94 -1.50 -9.79
N ILE A 466 16.48 -2.56 -10.38
CA ILE A 466 17.45 -3.43 -9.73
C ILE A 466 18.70 -2.57 -9.53
N ASP A 467 18.76 -1.85 -8.42
CA ASP A 467 20.00 -1.27 -7.94
C ASP A 467 20.57 -2.27 -6.93
N GLU A 468 21.16 -3.34 -7.45
CA GLU A 468 22.27 -3.97 -6.74
C GLU A 468 23.42 -2.96 -6.72
N GLU A 469 23.42 -2.03 -5.76
CA GLU A 469 24.64 -1.48 -5.16
C GLU A 469 24.26 -0.94 -3.76
N ALA A 470 24.31 -1.85 -2.78
CA ALA A 470 24.68 -1.44 -1.44
C ALA A 470 26.15 -0.99 -1.49
N SER A 471 26.39 0.31 -1.59
CA SER A 471 27.70 0.89 -1.34
C SER A 471 27.55 2.03 -0.34
N GLY A 472 28.12 1.81 0.85
CA GLY A 472 28.17 2.79 1.92
C GLY A 472 29.02 3.98 1.51
N GLY A 473 28.42 5.17 1.58
CA GLY A 473 29.14 6.44 1.60
C GLY A 473 29.10 7.00 3.00
N GLU A 474 30.10 6.64 3.81
CA GLU A 474 30.53 7.46 4.94
C GLU A 474 31.19 8.71 4.35
N GLU A 475 30.72 9.90 4.70
CA GLU A 475 31.54 11.11 4.54
C GLU A 475 31.28 12.12 5.67
N SER A 476 32.14 12.01 6.67
CA SER A 476 32.95 13.09 7.26
C SER A 476 32.26 14.40 7.64
N GLY A 477 31.96 14.51 8.94
CA GLY A 477 31.86 15.80 9.62
C GLY A 477 33.23 16.44 9.77
N SER A 478 33.45 17.55 9.07
CA SER A 478 34.59 18.44 9.29
C SER A 478 34.35 19.30 10.53
N GLY A 479 35.22 19.14 11.53
CA GLY A 479 35.29 19.99 12.71
C GLY A 479 35.82 21.37 12.35
N CYS A 480 35.04 22.39 12.66
CA CYS A 480 35.46 23.78 12.62
C CYS A 480 36.14 24.10 13.96
N ASP A 481 37.45 24.32 13.93
CA ASP A 481 38.23 24.80 15.07
C ASP A 481 38.22 26.33 15.08
N SER A 482 37.94 26.92 16.25
CA SER A 482 38.08 28.34 16.65
C SER A 482 36.82 29.23 16.68
N PRO A 483 36.76 30.21 17.62
CA PRO A 483 35.53 30.58 18.30
C PRO A 483 35.09 32.02 17.99
N SER A 484 33.88 32.19 17.47
CA SER A 484 33.03 33.36 17.70
C SER A 484 31.72 33.21 16.95
N CYS A 485 30.74 32.58 17.60
CA CYS A 485 29.34 32.79 17.30
C CYS A 485 28.63 32.85 18.64
N ASP A 486 28.59 34.05 19.23
CA ASP A 486 27.57 34.40 20.20
C ASP A 486 26.22 34.23 19.50
N THR A 487 25.40 33.33 20.00
CA THR A 487 23.96 33.35 19.72
C THR A 487 23.26 33.00 21.02
N ASP A 488 22.69 34.04 21.61
CA ASP A 488 21.77 33.99 22.74
C ASP A 488 20.62 33.03 22.45
N ASP A 489 20.49 31.98 23.25
CA ASP A 489 19.24 31.23 23.41
C ASP A 489 19.14 30.65 24.83
N ILE A 490 18.60 31.50 25.71
CA ILE A 490 17.54 31.24 26.70
C ILE A 490 17.53 29.82 27.32
N TYR A 491 18.21 29.69 28.46
CA TYR A 491 18.16 28.53 29.35
C TYR A 491 16.94 28.62 30.30
N PHE A 492 16.06 27.62 30.31
CA PHE A 492 15.18 27.33 31.46
C PHE A 492 15.86 26.28 32.34
N SER A 493 16.29 26.70 33.54
CA SER A 493 16.95 25.86 34.53
C SER A 493 15.97 24.89 35.22
N THR A 494 16.35 23.61 35.32
CA THR A 494 15.81 22.68 36.34
C THR A 494 16.96 22.17 37.22
N PRO A 495 16.81 22.13 38.56
CA PRO A 495 17.87 21.77 39.50
C PRO A 495 18.09 20.23 39.65
N PRO A 496 19.22 19.80 40.24
CA PRO A 496 19.80 18.48 40.01
C PRO A 496 19.30 17.38 40.98
N ASN A 497 19.39 16.15 40.46
CA ASN A 497 19.12 14.88 41.12
C ASN A 497 20.32 14.41 41.97
N PRO A 498 20.13 13.67 43.08
CA PRO A 498 21.20 12.84 43.64
C PRO A 498 20.82 11.35 43.72
N GLY A 499 21.73 10.50 43.22
CA GLY A 499 21.86 9.12 43.72
C GLY A 499 21.82 8.02 42.67
N ASN A 500 22.98 7.67 42.11
CA ASN A 500 23.25 6.34 41.57
C ASN A 500 24.02 5.51 42.62
N PRO A 501 23.72 4.22 42.80
CA PRO A 501 24.70 3.26 43.27
C PRO A 501 25.18 2.31 42.17
N GLN A 502 26.51 2.17 42.10
CA GLN A 502 27.26 1.25 41.23
C GLN A 502 27.07 -0.23 41.62
N VAL A 503 27.19 -1.13 40.63
CA VAL A 503 27.38 -2.58 40.84
C VAL A 503 28.62 -3.05 40.04
N PRO A 504 29.49 -3.91 40.59
CA PRO A 504 30.88 -4.05 40.16
C PRO A 504 31.12 -5.06 39.02
N LYS A 505 32.23 -4.84 38.31
CA LYS A 505 32.80 -5.72 37.27
C LYS A 505 33.40 -6.99 37.89
N LEU A 506 33.00 -8.15 37.38
CA LEU A 506 33.66 -9.44 37.62
C LEU A 506 34.55 -9.79 36.42
N ALA A 507 35.85 -9.91 36.67
CA ALA A 507 36.81 -10.53 35.78
C ALA A 507 36.73 -12.07 35.92
N LYS A 508 36.90 -12.80 34.82
CA LYS A 508 37.41 -14.17 34.91
C LYS A 508 38.20 -14.60 33.67
N ASP A 509 39.31 -15.23 34.00
CA ASP A 509 40.44 -15.68 33.20
C ASP A 509 40.15 -16.71 32.10
N ARG A 510 41.10 -16.71 31.17
CA ARG A 510 41.43 -17.78 30.23
C ARG A 510 41.83 -19.07 30.95
N SER A 511 41.32 -20.20 30.47
CA SER A 511 42.11 -21.43 30.38
C SER A 511 41.71 -22.24 29.14
N ASN A 512 42.64 -23.04 28.65
CA ASN A 512 42.81 -23.47 27.26
C ASN A 512 42.77 -25.01 27.16
N ARG A 513 42.55 -25.51 25.93
CA ARG A 513 42.65 -26.90 25.40
C ARG A 513 41.38 -27.78 25.50
N GLY A 514 40.98 -28.55 24.47
CA GLY A 514 41.69 -28.92 23.25
C GLY A 514 40.82 -29.41 22.07
N MET A 515 41.22 -28.97 20.88
CA MET A 515 41.53 -29.71 19.63
C MET A 515 40.76 -30.98 19.21
N ALA A 516 40.10 -30.90 18.05
CA ALA A 516 40.29 -31.76 16.84
C ALA A 516 39.46 -31.14 15.66
N SER A 517 40.07 -30.55 14.62
CA SER A 517 40.49 -31.17 13.33
C SER A 517 39.27 -31.58 12.47
N GLN A 518 38.99 -31.13 11.24
CA GLN A 518 39.71 -30.77 9.98
C GLN A 518 38.65 -30.07 9.10
N GLY A 519 38.87 -29.32 8.02
CA GLY A 519 40.01 -29.11 7.14
C GLY A 519 39.55 -28.20 5.99
N SER A 520 40.48 -27.39 5.50
CA SER A 520 40.36 -26.34 4.49
C SER A 520 39.95 -26.85 3.09
N MET A 521 39.24 -26.03 2.31
CA MET A 521 39.72 -25.53 1.01
C MET A 521 38.65 -24.71 0.28
N ALA A 522 38.82 -23.38 0.33
CA ALA A 522 38.46 -22.52 -0.78
C ALA A 522 39.68 -22.45 -1.71
N LEU A 523 39.52 -22.87 -2.97
CA LEU A 523 40.27 -22.47 -4.17
C LEU A 523 40.08 -23.53 -5.26
N ALA A 524 38.97 -23.42 -5.99
CA ALA A 524 38.85 -23.83 -7.40
C ALA A 524 37.39 -23.59 -7.80
N LEU A 525 37.17 -22.60 -8.67
CA LEU A 525 36.12 -22.53 -9.70
C LEU A 525 36.02 -21.08 -10.27
N CYS A 526 37.16 -20.44 -10.53
CA CYS A 526 37.28 -19.55 -11.68
C CYS A 526 37.57 -20.46 -12.88
N GLY A 527 36.54 -20.79 -13.66
CA GLY A 527 36.72 -21.55 -14.90
C GLY A 527 35.58 -22.49 -15.22
N LEU A 528 34.35 -22.00 -15.33
CA LEU A 528 33.23 -22.73 -15.95
C LEU A 528 32.16 -21.76 -16.51
N ALA A 529 32.60 -20.70 -17.20
CA ALA A 529 31.72 -19.74 -17.88
C ALA A 529 32.07 -19.49 -19.36
N LEU A 530 32.84 -20.39 -20.00
CA LEU A 530 33.30 -20.23 -21.39
C LEU A 530 33.09 -21.49 -22.27
N ALA A 531 32.11 -22.33 -21.98
CA ALA A 531 31.87 -23.56 -22.76
C ALA A 531 30.40 -23.84 -23.14
N LEU A 532 29.50 -22.85 -23.11
CA LEU A 532 28.08 -23.04 -23.49
C LEU A 532 27.50 -21.94 -24.40
N LEU A 533 28.34 -21.26 -25.18
CA LEU A 533 27.89 -20.40 -26.28
C LEU A 533 28.63 -20.79 -27.57
N ALA A 534 27.82 -21.14 -28.58
CA ALA A 534 28.15 -21.60 -29.94
C ALA A 534 28.51 -23.09 -30.06
N PRO A 535 27.63 -23.87 -30.73
CA PRO A 535 27.74 -23.90 -32.18
C PRO A 535 26.39 -23.63 -32.86
N HIS A 536 26.27 -22.45 -33.47
CA HIS A 536 25.38 -22.24 -34.60
C HIS A 536 25.95 -21.10 -35.48
N LEU A 537 26.30 -21.50 -36.71
CA LEU A 537 26.62 -20.68 -37.90
C LEU A 537 28.00 -20.01 -38.02
N ARG A 538 28.75 -20.60 -38.97
CA ARG A 538 29.71 -20.05 -39.94
C ARG A 538 31.06 -19.53 -39.46
#